data_AF-A0A932MW69-F1
#
_entry.id   AF-A0A932MW69-F1
#
_cell.length_a   1.000
_cell.length_b   1.000
_cell.length_c   1.000
_cell.angle_alpha   90.00
_cell.angle_beta   90.00
_cell.angle_gamma   90.00
#
_symmetry.space_group_name_H-M   'P 1'
#
loop_
_entity.id
_entity.type
_entity.pdbx_description
1 polymer ?
#
loop_
_entity_poly.entity_id
_entity_poly.type
_entity_poly.pdbx_seq_one_letter_code
_entity_poly.pdbx_strand_id
1 'polypeptide(L)'
;LEMNTRLQVEHPVTEMVCGLDLVEMQVRVAEGHKLPVAQDEIERRGHAIEARIYAEDPARNFVPSPGHIVELVLAQGPGVRVDCGVTAGLDVSPHYDPMIAKVCAWGVDRDHARRRLVRALGETAVKGVTTNNTFLRNLLESEAFTRGDYHTGTVGEVLAALPAQPPTEILDVGIAAAVINAYRRDVRSLQKTGGRDRAGLGGWRSAGWRAGGG
;
A
#
# COMPACT_ATOMS: atom_id res chain seq x y z
N LEU A 1 29.06 -12.96 -3.45
CA LEU A 1 28.28 -12.90 -4.71
C LEU A 1 28.26 -14.31 -5.28
N GLU A 2 27.10 -14.81 -5.67
CA GLU A 2 26.89 -16.21 -6.09
C GLU A 2 25.93 -16.28 -7.28
N MET A 3 25.86 -17.44 -7.94
CA MET A 3 24.89 -17.72 -8.99
C MET A 3 23.73 -18.55 -8.44
N ASN A 4 22.51 -18.10 -8.67
CA ASN A 4 21.31 -18.82 -8.25
C ASN A 4 20.70 -19.57 -9.44
N THR A 5 20.75 -20.91 -9.42
CA THR A 5 20.22 -21.79 -10.48
C THR A 5 18.73 -22.08 -10.32
N ARG A 6 17.93 -21.03 -10.08
CA ARG A 6 16.46 -21.08 -9.92
C ARG A 6 15.85 -19.73 -10.28
N LEU A 7 14.54 -19.72 -10.52
CA LEU A 7 13.79 -18.47 -10.62
C LEU A 7 13.96 -17.65 -9.33
N GLN A 8 14.18 -16.35 -9.49
CA GLN A 8 14.28 -15.44 -8.35
C GLN A 8 12.89 -14.91 -7.97
N VAL A 9 12.71 -14.59 -6.69
CA VAL A 9 11.43 -14.08 -6.19
C VAL A 9 11.09 -12.76 -6.89
N GLU A 10 12.11 -11.93 -7.10
CA GLU A 10 12.08 -10.61 -7.76
C GLU A 10 11.99 -10.65 -9.29
N HIS A 11 11.78 -11.81 -9.92
CA HIS A 11 11.65 -11.89 -11.39
C HIS A 11 10.58 -10.97 -12.01
N PRO A 12 9.45 -10.60 -11.35
CA PRO A 12 8.44 -9.75 -11.99
C PRO A 12 8.97 -8.40 -12.47
N VAL A 13 9.98 -7.80 -11.80
CA VAL A 13 10.54 -6.51 -12.26
C VAL A 13 11.21 -6.64 -13.63
N THR A 14 11.79 -7.80 -13.93
CA THR A 14 12.37 -8.10 -15.24
C THR A 14 11.28 -8.34 -16.27
N GLU A 15 10.26 -9.12 -15.94
CA GLU A 15 9.12 -9.38 -16.82
C GLU A 15 8.40 -8.09 -17.22
N MET A 16 8.16 -7.20 -16.26
CA MET A 16 7.44 -5.95 -16.49
C MET A 16 8.21 -4.95 -17.39
N VAL A 17 9.55 -5.01 -17.45
CA VAL A 17 10.33 -4.12 -18.33
C VAL A 17 10.68 -4.77 -19.67
N CYS A 18 10.79 -6.10 -19.73
CA CYS A 18 11.12 -6.84 -20.96
C CYS A 18 9.89 -7.33 -21.73
N GLY A 19 8.73 -7.46 -21.07
CA GLY A 19 7.52 -8.04 -21.67
C GLY A 19 7.62 -9.55 -21.90
N LEU A 20 8.48 -10.24 -21.15
CA LEU A 20 8.70 -11.68 -21.24
C LEU A 20 8.11 -12.38 -20.01
N ASP A 21 7.47 -13.52 -20.20
CA ASP A 21 7.04 -14.41 -19.11
C ASP A 21 8.13 -15.47 -18.87
N LEU A 22 8.88 -15.31 -17.78
CA LEU A 22 10.02 -16.17 -17.47
C LEU A 22 9.57 -17.55 -16.99
N VAL A 23 8.40 -17.65 -16.36
CA VAL A 23 7.83 -18.94 -15.91
C VAL A 23 7.39 -19.74 -17.13
N GLU A 24 6.67 -19.13 -18.07
CA GLU A 24 6.28 -19.75 -19.33
C GLU A 24 7.51 -20.22 -20.11
N MET A 25 8.52 -19.36 -20.26
CA MET A 25 9.77 -19.72 -20.94
C MET A 25 10.49 -20.89 -20.27
N GLN A 26 10.51 -20.95 -18.94
CA GLN A 26 11.08 -22.08 -18.21
C GLN A 26 10.37 -23.39 -18.53
N VAL A 27 9.03 -23.40 -18.57
CA VAL A 27 8.24 -24.59 -18.93
C VAL A 27 8.52 -25.01 -20.37
N ARG A 28 8.49 -24.09 -21.33
CA ARG A 28 8.76 -24.39 -22.75
C ARG A 28 10.16 -25.00 -22.95
N VAL A 29 11.18 -24.43 -22.30
CA VAL A 29 12.54 -24.97 -22.38
C VAL A 29 12.64 -26.35 -21.74
N ALA A 30 11.95 -26.59 -20.62
CA ALA A 30 11.89 -27.90 -19.98
C ALA A 30 11.24 -28.97 -20.88
N GLU A 31 10.31 -28.57 -21.75
CA GLU A 31 9.70 -29.42 -22.79
C GLU A 31 10.60 -29.62 -24.03
N GLY A 32 11.81 -29.03 -24.05
CA GLY A 32 12.77 -29.14 -25.15
C GLY A 32 12.59 -28.11 -26.26
N HIS A 33 11.71 -27.12 -26.10
CA HIS A 33 11.62 -26.01 -27.03
C HIS A 33 12.84 -25.09 -26.94
N LYS A 34 13.15 -24.39 -28.04
CA LYS A 34 14.15 -23.32 -28.06
C LYS A 34 13.61 -22.08 -27.35
N LEU A 35 14.52 -21.18 -26.96
CA LEU A 35 14.13 -19.86 -26.48
C LEU A 35 13.30 -19.13 -27.55
N PRO A 36 12.20 -18.46 -27.17
CA PRO A 36 11.31 -17.79 -28.12
C PRO A 36 11.85 -16.45 -28.63
N VAL A 37 12.96 -15.95 -28.07
CA VAL A 37 13.55 -14.64 -28.38
C VAL A 37 15.08 -14.73 -28.44
N ALA A 38 15.67 -13.99 -29.38
CA ALA A 38 17.10 -13.74 -29.47
C ALA A 38 17.53 -12.54 -28.61
N GLN A 39 18.83 -12.39 -28.37
CA GLN A 39 19.37 -11.37 -27.47
C GLN A 39 19.09 -9.94 -27.94
N ASP A 40 19.11 -9.69 -29.26
CA ASP A 40 18.86 -8.41 -29.90
C ASP A 40 17.37 -8.04 -29.99
N GLU A 41 16.48 -9.01 -29.73
CA GLU A 41 15.03 -8.79 -29.66
C GLU A 41 14.57 -8.39 -28.24
N ILE A 42 15.44 -8.51 -27.22
CA ILE A 42 15.11 -8.15 -25.83
C ILE A 42 15.22 -6.64 -25.64
N GLU A 43 14.07 -5.96 -25.72
CA GLU A 43 13.96 -4.55 -25.38
C GLU A 43 13.58 -4.33 -23.91
N ARG A 44 14.21 -3.36 -23.25
CA ARG A 44 13.80 -2.89 -21.92
C ARG A 44 13.08 -1.56 -22.04
N ARG A 45 11.82 -1.50 -21.61
CA ARG A 45 10.98 -0.30 -21.66
C ARG A 45 10.54 0.12 -20.26
N GLY A 46 10.78 1.38 -19.93
CA GLY A 46 10.42 1.96 -18.64
C GLY A 46 11.24 1.42 -17.46
N HIS A 47 10.63 1.42 -16.28
CA HIS A 47 11.23 0.97 -15.04
C HIS A 47 10.19 0.22 -14.20
N ALA A 48 10.62 -0.77 -13.43
CA ALA A 48 9.76 -1.48 -12.50
C ALA A 48 10.42 -1.57 -11.12
N ILE A 49 9.60 -1.46 -10.08
CA ILE A 49 10.01 -1.61 -8.68
C ILE A 49 9.07 -2.61 -8.01
N GLU A 50 9.63 -3.57 -7.28
CA GLU A 50 8.89 -4.54 -6.46
C GLU A 50 9.08 -4.20 -4.98
N ALA A 51 8.00 -4.34 -4.21
CA ALA A 51 8.02 -4.34 -2.76
C ALA A 51 7.40 -5.65 -2.23
N ARG A 52 8.06 -6.28 -1.25
CA ARG A 52 7.60 -7.52 -0.62
C ARG A 52 6.90 -7.21 0.69
N ILE A 53 5.59 -7.44 0.73
CA ILE A 53 4.80 -7.31 1.94
C ILE A 53 5.03 -8.55 2.79
N TYR A 54 5.64 -8.36 3.94
CA TYR A 54 5.89 -9.38 4.95
C TYR A 54 4.99 -9.18 6.16
N ALA A 55 4.55 -10.29 6.75
CA ALA A 55 3.95 -10.33 8.08
C ALA A 55 5.04 -10.16 9.15
N GLU A 56 5.55 -8.93 9.30
CA GLU A 56 6.63 -8.56 10.20
C GLU A 56 6.33 -7.20 10.83
N ASP A 57 6.92 -6.94 12.00
CA ASP A 57 6.81 -5.67 12.71
C ASP A 57 8.13 -4.86 12.62
N PRO A 58 8.25 -3.89 11.70
CA PRO A 58 9.42 -3.03 11.59
C PRO A 58 9.76 -2.27 12.87
N ALA A 59 8.75 -1.89 13.68
CA ALA A 59 8.96 -1.16 14.92
C ALA A 59 9.64 -2.01 16.00
N ARG A 60 9.57 -3.33 15.85
CA ARG A 60 10.19 -4.32 16.72
C ARG A 60 11.30 -5.08 15.98
N ASN A 61 12.04 -4.38 15.13
CA ASN A 61 13.17 -4.93 14.37
C ASN A 61 12.77 -6.11 13.47
N PHE A 62 11.65 -5.97 12.75
CA PHE A 62 11.12 -6.95 11.78
C PHE A 62 10.88 -8.35 12.37
N VAL A 63 10.50 -8.45 13.65
CA VAL A 63 10.06 -9.75 14.19
C VAL A 63 8.86 -10.27 13.40
N PRO A 64 8.82 -11.58 13.06
CA PRO A 64 7.67 -12.17 12.40
C PRO A 64 6.38 -11.96 13.20
N SER A 65 5.28 -11.73 12.48
CA SER A 65 3.94 -11.52 12.99
C SER A 65 2.98 -12.58 12.43
N PRO A 66 3.14 -13.87 12.80
CA PRO A 66 2.18 -14.89 12.42
C PRO A 66 0.79 -14.56 12.99
N GLY A 67 -0.27 -14.97 12.30
CA GLY A 67 -1.63 -14.70 12.74
C GLY A 67 -2.66 -14.81 11.64
N HIS A 68 -3.91 -14.57 11.99
CA HIS A 68 -5.05 -14.73 11.12
C HIS A 68 -5.28 -13.48 10.25
N ILE A 69 -5.37 -13.65 8.94
CA ILE A 69 -5.70 -12.56 8.02
C ILE A 69 -7.22 -12.34 8.03
N VAL A 70 -7.65 -11.27 8.70
CA VAL A 70 -9.07 -10.90 8.79
C VAL A 70 -9.56 -10.27 7.49
N GLU A 71 -8.73 -9.43 6.87
CA GLU A 71 -9.07 -8.72 5.65
C GLU A 71 -7.82 -8.58 4.78
N LEU A 72 -8.01 -8.76 3.47
CA LEU A 72 -6.97 -8.59 2.46
C LEU A 72 -7.55 -7.80 1.28
N VAL A 73 -7.04 -6.59 1.09
CA VAL A 73 -7.31 -5.74 -0.08
C VAL A 73 -6.00 -5.61 -0.84
N LEU A 74 -5.99 -6.02 -2.10
CA LEU A 74 -4.83 -5.90 -2.98
C LEU A 74 -5.03 -4.75 -3.96
N ALA A 75 -3.99 -3.96 -4.16
CA ALA A 75 -4.02 -2.89 -5.14
C ALA A 75 -4.19 -3.40 -6.57
N GLN A 76 -4.81 -2.57 -7.39
CA GLN A 76 -5.06 -2.84 -8.80
C GLN A 76 -4.77 -1.60 -9.65
N GLY A 77 -4.97 -1.75 -10.95
CA GLY A 77 -4.92 -0.66 -11.92
C GLY A 77 -3.69 -0.68 -12.82
N PRO A 78 -3.61 0.26 -13.77
CA PRO A 78 -2.61 0.24 -14.83
C PRO A 78 -1.18 0.28 -14.30
N GLY A 79 -0.35 -0.64 -14.77
CA GLY A 79 1.06 -0.75 -14.39
C GLY A 79 1.29 -1.27 -12.97
N VAL A 80 0.27 -1.81 -12.30
CA VAL A 80 0.41 -2.51 -11.02
C VAL A 80 0.18 -4.00 -11.24
N ARG A 81 1.09 -4.82 -10.72
CA ARG A 81 0.98 -6.28 -10.64
C ARG A 81 1.13 -6.68 -9.18
N VAL A 82 0.25 -7.58 -8.72
CA VAL A 82 0.33 -8.13 -7.38
C VAL A 82 0.35 -9.65 -7.47
N ASP A 83 1.44 -10.27 -7.02
CA ASP A 83 1.53 -11.71 -6.86
C ASP A 83 1.28 -12.02 -5.38
N CYS A 84 0.16 -12.67 -5.05
CA CYS A 84 -0.25 -12.94 -3.67
C CYS A 84 -0.52 -14.44 -3.47
N GLY A 85 0.08 -15.03 -2.42
CA GLY A 85 -0.05 -16.46 -2.10
C GLY A 85 -1.10 -16.78 -1.03
N VAL A 86 -1.76 -15.76 -0.49
CA VAL A 86 -2.72 -15.88 0.62
C VAL A 86 -4.05 -15.18 0.30
N THR A 87 -5.08 -15.49 1.08
CA THR A 87 -6.41 -14.86 1.01
C THR A 87 -6.88 -14.51 2.42
N ALA A 88 -7.91 -13.65 2.53
CA ALA A 88 -8.59 -13.44 3.81
C ALA A 88 -9.14 -14.78 4.35
N GLY A 89 -9.10 -14.94 5.67
CA GLY A 89 -9.47 -16.16 6.38
C GLY A 89 -8.35 -17.20 6.51
N LEU A 90 -7.15 -16.95 5.97
CA LEU A 90 -5.99 -17.82 6.16
C LEU A 90 -5.07 -17.32 7.27
N ASP A 91 -4.32 -18.25 7.85
CA ASP A 91 -3.28 -17.94 8.82
C ASP A 91 -1.91 -17.80 8.13
N VAL A 92 -1.18 -16.75 8.52
CA VAL A 92 0.27 -16.69 8.27
C VAL A 92 0.95 -17.57 9.29
N SER A 93 1.44 -18.72 8.83
CA SER A 93 2.10 -19.72 9.66
C SER A 93 3.49 -19.27 10.13
N PRO A 94 3.91 -19.61 11.36
CA PRO A 94 5.27 -19.38 11.84
C PRO A 94 6.30 -20.35 11.21
N HIS A 95 5.85 -21.36 10.45
CA HIS A 95 6.70 -22.42 9.90
C HIS A 95 7.26 -22.13 8.50
N TYR A 96 6.79 -21.06 7.85
CA TYR A 96 7.17 -20.70 6.49
C TYR A 96 7.65 -19.24 6.43
N ASP A 97 8.14 -18.84 5.26
CA ASP A 97 8.48 -17.45 4.98
C ASP A 97 7.25 -16.54 5.21
N PRO A 98 7.37 -15.43 5.97
CA PRO A 98 6.22 -14.58 6.31
C PRO A 98 5.72 -13.70 5.15
N MET A 99 6.14 -13.95 3.91
CA MET A 99 5.75 -13.14 2.75
C MET A 99 4.26 -13.35 2.42
N ILE A 100 3.54 -12.24 2.33
CA ILE A 100 2.12 -12.18 2.00
C ILE A 100 1.95 -11.97 0.49
N ALA A 101 2.61 -10.94 -0.04
CA ALA A 101 2.46 -10.53 -1.43
C ALA A 101 3.70 -9.79 -1.95
N LYS A 102 3.90 -9.85 -3.26
CA LYS A 102 4.81 -8.97 -4.01
C LYS A 102 3.97 -7.94 -4.74
N VAL A 103 4.17 -6.66 -4.43
CA VAL A 103 3.53 -5.55 -5.15
C VAL A 103 4.56 -4.94 -6.08
N CYS A 104 4.32 -5.05 -7.38
CA CYS A 104 5.19 -4.52 -8.41
C CYS A 104 4.50 -3.37 -9.12
N ALA A 105 5.23 -2.30 -9.36
CA ALA A 105 4.75 -1.20 -10.19
C ALA A 105 5.74 -0.89 -11.30
N TRP A 106 5.22 -0.71 -12.52
CA TRP A 106 5.95 -0.25 -13.68
C TRP A 106 5.65 1.22 -13.96
N GLY A 107 6.59 1.97 -14.54
CA GLY A 107 6.39 3.33 -15.03
C GLY A 107 7.33 3.66 -16.18
N VAL A 108 7.06 4.76 -16.89
CA VAL A 108 7.90 5.23 -18.01
C VAL A 108 9.33 5.59 -17.57
N ASP A 109 9.49 5.93 -16.30
CA ASP A 109 10.76 6.18 -15.62
C ASP A 109 10.69 5.65 -14.18
N ARG A 110 11.84 5.71 -13.48
CA ARG A 110 11.98 5.22 -12.11
C ARG A 110 11.06 5.92 -11.12
N ASP A 111 10.92 7.23 -11.21
CA ASP A 111 10.14 8.00 -10.25
C ASP A 111 8.63 7.83 -10.47
N HIS A 112 8.20 7.66 -11.72
CA HIS A 112 6.83 7.25 -12.05
C HIS A 112 6.52 5.85 -11.51
N ALA A 113 7.42 4.88 -11.67
CA ALA A 113 7.26 3.54 -11.08
C ALA A 113 7.19 3.61 -9.54
N ARG A 114 8.08 4.39 -8.91
CA ARG A 114 8.11 4.63 -7.45
C ARG A 114 6.81 5.24 -6.93
N ARG A 115 6.35 6.35 -7.53
CA ARG A 115 5.10 7.02 -7.13
C ARG A 115 3.89 6.09 -7.31
N ARG A 116 3.86 5.31 -8.39
CA ARG A 116 2.82 4.29 -8.61
C ARG A 116 2.87 3.19 -7.56
N LEU A 117 4.06 2.74 -7.16
CA LEU A 117 4.24 1.74 -6.10
C LEU A 117 3.77 2.27 -4.74
N VAL A 118 4.13 3.51 -4.38
CA VAL A 118 3.66 4.17 -3.15
C VAL A 118 2.12 4.19 -3.08
N ARG A 119 1.47 4.56 -4.19
CA ARG A 119 0.00 4.49 -4.31
C ARG A 119 -0.53 3.07 -4.11
N ALA A 120 0.05 2.09 -4.82
CA ALA A 120 -0.38 0.69 -4.74
C ALA A 120 -0.25 0.12 -3.32
N LEU A 121 0.86 0.41 -2.63
CA LEU A 121 1.03 0.03 -1.23
C LEU A 121 0.02 0.74 -0.31
N GLY A 122 -0.38 1.97 -0.63
CA GLY A 122 -1.42 2.70 0.11
C GLY A 122 -2.84 2.17 -0.07
N GLU A 123 -3.12 1.54 -1.21
CA GLU A 123 -4.38 0.85 -1.51
C GLU A 123 -4.39 -0.61 -1.06
N THR A 124 -3.23 -1.16 -0.71
CA THR A 124 -3.10 -2.53 -0.22
C THR A 124 -3.29 -2.56 1.30
N ALA A 125 -4.22 -3.36 1.79
CA ALA A 125 -4.51 -3.50 3.21
C ALA A 125 -4.47 -4.97 3.62
N VAL A 126 -3.73 -5.26 4.68
CA VAL A 126 -3.73 -6.56 5.37
C VAL A 126 -4.13 -6.29 6.81
N LYS A 127 -5.19 -6.94 7.30
CA LYS A 127 -5.69 -6.80 8.67
C LYS A 127 -5.58 -8.12 9.42
N GLY A 128 -5.36 -8.04 10.73
CA GLY A 128 -5.19 -9.20 11.61
C GLY A 128 -3.74 -9.62 11.86
N VAL A 129 -2.81 -9.16 11.02
CA VAL A 129 -1.35 -9.29 11.22
C VAL A 129 -0.65 -7.95 11.03
N THR A 130 0.44 -7.73 11.75
CA THR A 130 1.33 -6.58 11.50
C THR A 130 2.13 -6.84 10.23
N THR A 131 2.31 -5.79 9.41
CA THR A 131 3.09 -5.89 8.18
C THR A 131 4.09 -4.77 8.03
N ASN A 132 5.11 -5.00 7.20
CA ASN A 132 6.09 -3.99 6.83
C ASN A 132 5.57 -2.94 5.80
N ASN A 133 4.29 -3.00 5.41
CA ASN A 133 3.74 -2.18 4.32
C ASN A 133 3.95 -0.67 4.53
N THR A 134 3.69 -0.16 5.74
CA THR A 134 3.88 1.26 6.07
C THR A 134 5.37 1.65 6.01
N PHE A 135 6.26 0.77 6.49
CA PHE A 135 7.70 1.01 6.41
C PHE A 135 8.15 1.11 4.94
N LEU A 136 7.70 0.21 4.08
CA LEU A 136 8.03 0.23 2.65
C LEU A 136 7.59 1.52 1.97
N ARG A 137 6.38 2.00 2.27
CA ARG A 137 5.89 3.30 1.75
C ARG A 137 6.79 4.45 2.16
N ASN A 138 7.09 4.55 3.46
CA ASN A 138 7.97 5.59 3.98
C ASN A 138 9.37 5.51 3.37
N LEU A 139 9.92 4.30 3.19
CA LEU A 139 11.21 4.10 2.54
C LEU A 139 11.19 4.61 1.10
N LEU A 140 10.16 4.26 0.32
CA LEU A 140 10.00 4.72 -1.06
C LEU A 140 9.80 6.24 -1.16
N GLU A 141 9.27 6.88 -0.13
CA GLU A 141 9.09 8.33 -0.04
C GLU A 141 10.30 9.08 0.53
N SER A 142 11.29 8.36 1.09
CA SER A 142 12.50 8.96 1.63
C SER A 142 13.33 9.67 0.56
N GLU A 143 14.07 10.70 0.96
CA GLU A 143 14.99 11.42 0.06
C GLU A 143 16.07 10.47 -0.47
N ALA A 144 16.64 9.64 0.39
CA ALA A 144 17.66 8.65 0.04
C ALA A 144 17.18 7.73 -1.09
N PHE A 145 15.99 7.11 -0.96
CA PHE A 145 15.43 6.26 -2.00
C PHE A 145 15.10 7.04 -3.27
N THR A 146 14.53 8.24 -3.14
CA THR A 146 14.16 9.08 -4.28
C THR A 146 15.39 9.44 -5.11
N ARG A 147 16.50 9.81 -4.47
CA ARG A 147 17.76 10.18 -5.11
C ARG A 147 18.57 8.99 -5.64
N GLY A 148 18.25 7.77 -5.24
CA GLY A 148 19.07 6.61 -5.60
C GLY A 148 20.30 6.42 -4.69
N ASP A 149 20.34 7.13 -3.56
CA ASP A 149 21.47 7.12 -2.63
C ASP A 149 21.21 6.11 -1.51
N TYR A 150 21.41 4.83 -1.82
CA TYR A 150 21.22 3.74 -0.88
C TYR A 150 22.18 2.58 -1.16
N HIS A 151 22.46 1.81 -0.12
CA HIS A 151 23.30 0.62 -0.14
C HIS A 151 22.70 -0.45 0.77
N THR A 152 23.37 -1.58 0.89
CA THR A 152 22.89 -2.74 1.66
C THR A 152 22.72 -2.47 3.17
N GLY A 153 23.27 -1.37 3.70
CA GLY A 153 23.15 -0.95 5.10
C GLY A 153 22.03 0.06 5.36
N THR A 154 21.46 0.66 4.31
CA THR A 154 20.52 1.79 4.45
C THR A 154 19.28 1.44 5.27
N VAL A 155 18.75 0.22 5.18
CA VAL A 155 17.61 -0.20 6.01
C VAL A 155 17.96 -0.16 7.50
N GLY A 156 19.15 -0.65 7.88
CA GLY A 156 19.62 -0.60 9.27
C GLY A 156 19.78 0.83 9.78
N GLU A 157 20.29 1.72 8.93
CA GLU A 157 20.44 3.14 9.24
C GLU A 157 19.08 3.85 9.40
N VAL A 158 18.13 3.57 8.50
CA VAL A 158 16.76 4.08 8.60
C VAL A 158 16.11 3.62 9.90
N LEU A 159 16.25 2.35 10.27
CA LEU A 159 15.70 1.82 11.53
C LEU A 159 16.33 2.47 12.77
N ALA A 160 17.65 2.64 12.76
CA ALA A 160 18.37 3.29 13.86
C ALA A 160 17.97 4.76 14.05
N ALA A 161 17.52 5.42 12.97
CA ALA A 161 17.04 6.79 13.00
C ALA A 161 15.55 6.92 13.37
N LEU A 162 14.78 5.83 13.40
CA LEU A 162 13.38 5.88 13.82
C LEU A 162 13.31 6.26 15.31
N PRO A 163 12.47 7.24 15.69
CA PRO A 163 12.24 7.53 17.09
C PRO A 163 11.67 6.28 17.78
N ALA A 164 12.11 6.02 19.01
CA ALA A 164 11.53 4.97 19.83
C ALA A 164 10.02 5.16 19.89
N GLN A 165 9.26 4.08 19.65
CA GLN A 165 7.81 4.18 19.77
C GLN A 165 7.44 4.63 21.18
N PRO A 166 6.56 5.64 21.31
CA PRO A 166 6.02 5.98 22.62
C PRO A 166 5.27 4.76 23.18
N PRO A 167 5.24 4.56 24.51
CA PRO A 167 4.42 3.53 25.14
C PRO A 167 3.00 3.53 24.58
N THR A 168 2.42 2.34 24.38
CA THR A 168 1.10 2.13 23.76
C THR A 168 0.01 2.96 24.42
N GLU A 169 0.07 3.11 25.75
CA GLU A 169 -0.85 3.94 26.55
C GLU A 169 -0.87 5.41 26.10
N ILE A 170 0.28 5.96 25.69
CA ILE A 170 0.40 7.33 25.19
C ILE A 170 -0.18 7.44 23.78
N LEU A 171 -0.04 6.39 22.96
CA LEU A 171 -0.57 6.35 21.60
C LEU A 171 -2.11 6.27 21.59
N ASP A 172 -2.71 5.45 22.47
CA ASP A 172 -4.16 5.32 22.60
C ASP A 172 -4.80 6.63 23.08
N VAL A 173 -4.20 7.28 24.08
CA VAL A 173 -4.64 8.61 24.54
C VAL A 173 -4.47 9.66 23.45
N GLY A 174 -3.38 9.60 22.67
CA GLY A 174 -3.12 10.49 21.55
C GLY A 174 -4.16 10.36 20.43
N ILE A 175 -4.50 9.13 20.03
CA ILE A 175 -5.54 8.84 19.02
C ILE A 175 -6.91 9.28 19.54
N ALA A 176 -7.27 8.90 20.77
CA ALA A 176 -8.54 9.31 21.39
C ALA A 176 -8.66 10.84 21.47
N ALA A 177 -7.60 11.53 21.88
CA ALA A 177 -7.57 12.98 21.95
C ALA A 177 -7.68 13.63 20.55
N ALA A 178 -7.01 13.08 19.53
CA ALA A 178 -7.10 13.56 18.16
C ALA A 178 -8.51 13.41 17.59
N VAL A 179 -9.15 12.24 17.80
CA VAL A 179 -10.54 11.98 17.39
C VAL A 179 -11.51 12.92 18.12
N ILE A 180 -11.37 13.08 19.43
CA ILE A 180 -12.20 14.00 20.22
C ILE A 180 -12.02 15.44 19.74
N ASN A 181 -10.79 15.86 19.43
CA ASN A 181 -10.51 17.22 18.97
C ASN A 181 -11.06 17.47 17.56
N ALA A 182 -10.94 16.49 16.64
CA ALA A 182 -11.54 16.55 15.32
C ALA A 182 -13.07 16.65 15.42
N TYR A 183 -13.70 15.79 16.21
CA TYR A 183 -15.14 15.83 16.47
C TYR A 183 -15.58 17.17 17.07
N ARG A 184 -14.84 17.71 18.04
CA ARG A 184 -15.14 19.04 18.63
C ARG A 184 -15.02 20.18 17.62
N ARG A 185 -14.09 20.09 16.66
CA ARG A 185 -13.96 21.08 15.58
C ARG A 185 -15.16 21.01 14.63
N ASP A 186 -15.61 19.81 14.28
CA ASP A 186 -16.76 19.60 13.40
C ASP A 186 -18.07 20.05 14.05
N VAL A 187 -18.29 19.73 15.33
CA VAL A 187 -19.47 20.22 16.06
C VAL A 187 -19.45 21.76 16.15
N ARG A 188 -18.29 22.38 16.39
CA ARG A 188 -18.17 23.85 16.40
C ARG A 188 -18.38 24.47 15.02
N SER A 189 -17.97 23.80 13.94
CA SER A 189 -18.18 24.31 12.58
C SER A 189 -19.67 24.27 12.22
N LEU A 190 -20.38 23.19 12.59
CA LEU A 190 -21.83 23.04 12.43
C LEU A 190 -22.64 24.06 13.25
N GLN A 191 -22.18 24.39 14.47
CA GLN A 191 -22.82 25.43 15.29
C GLN A 191 -22.62 26.84 14.73
N LYS A 192 -21.52 27.11 14.03
CA LYS A 192 -21.29 28.39 13.35
C LYS A 192 -22.12 28.57 12.09
N THR A 193 -22.44 27.50 11.37
CA THR A 193 -23.34 27.54 10.19
C THR A 193 -24.81 27.61 10.60
N GLY A 194 -25.24 26.93 11.67
CA GLY A 194 -26.62 26.99 12.17
C GLY A 194 -27.05 28.34 12.80
N GLY A 195 -26.09 29.23 13.08
CA GLY A 195 -26.36 30.58 13.60
C GLY A 195 -26.78 31.61 12.55
N ARG A 196 -26.67 31.32 11.25
CA ARG A 196 -27.01 32.27 10.17
C ARG A 196 -28.47 32.22 9.68
N ASP A 197 -29.22 31.15 9.97
CA ASP A 197 -30.57 30.97 9.43
C ASP A 197 -31.73 31.47 10.33
N ARG A 198 -31.42 32.08 11.48
CA ARG A 198 -32.47 32.63 12.38
C ARG A 198 -32.90 34.07 12.10
N ALA A 199 -32.41 34.70 11.03
CA ALA A 199 -32.77 36.08 10.67
C ALA A 199 -33.75 36.23 9.49
N GLY A 200 -34.35 35.13 8.98
CA GLY A 200 -35.05 35.15 7.68
C GLY A 200 -36.49 34.62 7.62
N LEU A 201 -37.17 34.35 8.73
CA LEU A 201 -38.53 33.77 8.70
C LEU A 201 -39.53 34.60 9.51
N GLY A 202 -39.88 35.76 8.97
CA GLY A 202 -40.95 36.62 9.49
C GLY A 202 -41.68 37.33 8.37
N GLY A 203 -42.46 36.60 7.56
CA GLY A 203 -43.25 37.25 6.53
C GLY A 203 -43.88 36.33 5.48
N TRP A 204 -44.83 35.48 5.86
CA TRP A 204 -45.82 34.98 4.90
C TRP A 204 -47.23 35.10 5.51
N ARG A 205 -47.95 36.09 5.00
CA ARG A 205 -49.35 36.39 5.30
C ARG A 205 -50.27 35.46 4.49
N SER A 206 -51.31 35.02 5.18
CA SER A 206 -52.65 34.58 4.74
C SER A 206 -53.02 34.70 3.25
N ALA A 207 -53.35 33.54 2.65
CA ALA A 207 -54.42 33.33 1.68
C ALA A 207 -55.01 31.94 2.02
N GLY A 208 -56.28 31.71 2.32
CA GLY A 208 -57.50 32.35 1.86
C GLY A 208 -58.34 31.27 1.14
N TRP A 209 -59.00 30.39 1.89
CA TRP A 209 -60.00 29.45 1.35
C TRP A 209 -61.30 29.57 2.14
N ARG A 210 -62.36 29.96 1.42
CA ARG A 210 -63.74 30.02 1.90
C ARG A 210 -64.34 28.61 1.87
N ALA A 211 -65.13 28.28 2.90
CA ALA A 211 -66.16 27.25 2.87
C ALA A 211 -67.52 27.95 3.09
N GLY A 212 -68.57 27.41 2.47
CA GLY A 212 -69.80 28.11 2.12
C GLY A 212 -70.93 28.16 3.16
N GLY A 213 -72.05 28.75 2.70
CA GLY A 213 -73.41 28.39 3.12
C GLY A 213 -74.12 29.38 4.06
N GLY A 214 -75.20 30.00 3.56
CA GLY A 214 -76.18 30.77 4.34
C GLY A 214 -76.63 32.03 3.64
#